data_AF-A0A1G1YTI9-F1
#
_entry.id   AF-A0A1G1YTI9-F1
#
_cell.length_a   1.000
_cell.length_b   1.000
_cell.length_c   1.000
_cell.angle_alpha   90.00
_cell.angle_beta   90.00
_cell.angle_gamma   90.00
#
_symmetry.space_group_name_H-M   'P 1'
#
loop_
_entity.id
_entity.type
_entity.pdbx_description
1 polymer ?
#
loop_
_entity_poly.entity_id
_entity_poly.type
_entity_poly.pdbx_seq_one_letter_code
_entity_poly.pdbx_strand_id
1 'polypeptide(L)'
;MKNNVASASSSAHKKRVVFIILPLLLLVVGTALLVPKYFGAVKNPLQNVPFLQKEPTVSLKTDYQNPFDKKTQYVNPFDEYKNPFVLTQ
;
A
#
# COMPACT_ATOMS: atom_id res chain seq x y z
N MET A 1 -65.54 -14.24 12.12
CA MET A 1 -64.56 -13.50 11.29
C MET A 1 -63.26 -13.35 12.06
N LYS A 2 -62.18 -14.02 11.65
CA LYS A 2 -60.90 -14.05 12.38
C LYS A 2 -59.78 -13.41 11.53
N ASN A 3 -59.23 -12.30 12.06
CA ASN A 3 -57.80 -12.00 12.18
C ASN A 3 -56.95 -11.76 10.90
N ASN A 4 -57.24 -10.73 10.09
CA ASN A 4 -56.32 -10.31 9.00
C ASN A 4 -55.37 -9.16 9.38
N VAL A 5 -55.57 -8.52 10.54
CA VAL A 5 -54.82 -7.31 10.94
C VAL A 5 -53.44 -7.58 11.54
N ALA A 6 -53.17 -8.79 12.04
CA ALA A 6 -51.89 -9.10 12.68
C ALA A 6 -50.73 -9.34 11.68
N SER A 7 -51.03 -9.65 10.42
CA SER A 7 -50.02 -10.01 9.41
C SER A 7 -49.34 -8.78 8.76
N ALA A 8 -50.07 -7.67 8.63
CA ALA A 8 -49.56 -6.46 7.97
C ALA A 8 -48.50 -5.70 8.79
N SER A 9 -48.68 -5.63 10.12
CA SER A 9 -47.79 -4.89 11.03
C SER A 9 -46.39 -5.50 11.14
N SER A 10 -46.29 -6.83 11.16
CA SER A 10 -45.02 -7.57 11.28
C SER A 10 -44.10 -7.36 10.07
N SER A 11 -44.66 -7.32 8.85
CA SER A 11 -43.86 -7.14 7.63
C SER A 11 -43.29 -5.73 7.50
N ALA A 12 -44.04 -4.70 7.91
CA ALA A 12 -43.61 -3.30 7.86
C ALA A 12 -42.50 -3.02 8.88
N HIS A 13 -42.61 -3.59 10.09
CA HIS A 13 -41.56 -3.48 11.11
C HIS A 13 -40.27 -4.17 10.67
N LYS A 14 -40.37 -5.38 10.08
CA LYS A 14 -39.20 -6.09 9.53
C LYS A 14 -38.48 -5.30 8.44
N LYS A 15 -39.22 -4.71 7.49
CA LYS A 15 -38.63 -3.86 6.44
C LYS A 15 -37.90 -2.65 7.03
N ARG A 16 -38.52 -1.95 8.00
CA ARG A 16 -37.93 -0.77 8.65
C ARG A 16 -36.65 -1.12 9.42
N VAL A 17 -36.63 -2.28 10.10
CA VAL A 17 -35.44 -2.78 10.79
C VAL A 17 -34.32 -3.12 9.80
N VAL A 18 -34.62 -3.75 8.66
CA VAL A 18 -33.62 -4.03 7.62
C VAL A 18 -32.99 -2.73 7.08
N PHE A 19 -33.79 -1.70 6.81
CA PHE A 19 -33.28 -0.41 6.33
C PHE A 19 -32.41 0.34 7.35
N ILE A 20 -32.50 0.03 8.64
CA ILE A 20 -31.64 0.61 9.68
C ILE A 20 -30.40 -0.25 9.91
N ILE A 21 -30.58 -1.58 10.00
CA ILE A 21 -29.48 -2.52 10.26
C ILE A 21 -28.53 -2.61 9.07
N LEU A 22 -29.03 -2.57 7.83
CA LEU A 22 -28.19 -2.69 6.63
C LEU A 22 -27.12 -1.59 6.51
N PRO A 23 -27.47 -0.28 6.57
CA PRO A 23 -26.45 0.77 6.53
C PRO A 23 -25.56 0.77 7.77
N LEU A 24 -26.10 0.40 8.95
CA LEU A 24 -25.30 0.29 10.17
C LEU A 24 -24.25 -0.82 10.07
N LEU A 25 -24.61 -1.98 9.53
CA LEU A 25 -23.69 -3.10 9.29
C LEU A 25 -22.63 -2.73 8.25
N LEU A 26 -23.02 -2.03 7.18
CA LEU A 26 -22.08 -1.50 6.18
C LEU A 26 -21.07 -0.53 6.81
N LEU A 27 -21.53 0.33 7.73
CA LEU A 27 -20.68 1.28 8.45
C LEU A 27 -19.70 0.56 9.39
N VAL A 28 -20.16 -0.44 10.13
CA VAL A 28 -19.31 -1.26 11.01
C VAL A 28 -18.25 -2.02 10.20
N VAL A 29 -18.62 -2.66 9.09
CA VAL A 29 -17.68 -3.38 8.23
C VAL A 29 -16.69 -2.41 7.56
N GLY A 30 -17.18 -1.26 7.08
CA GLY A 30 -16.35 -0.23 6.46
C GLY A 30 -15.31 0.34 7.43
N THR A 31 -15.72 0.70 8.65
CA THR A 31 -14.81 1.23 9.68
C THR A 31 -13.81 0.18 10.15
N ALA A 32 -14.21 -1.08 10.33
CA ALA A 32 -13.32 -2.18 10.69
C ALA A 32 -12.19 -2.42 9.67
N LEU A 33 -12.43 -2.16 8.38
CA LEU A 33 -11.42 -2.28 7.33
C LEU A 33 -10.59 -1.01 7.14
N LEU A 34 -11.20 0.17 7.31
CA LEU A 34 -10.53 1.46 7.09
C LEU A 34 -9.62 1.86 8.27
N VAL A 35 -10.07 1.69 9.52
CA VAL A 35 -9.32 2.12 10.71
C VAL A 35 -7.91 1.52 10.76
N PRO A 36 -7.71 0.20 10.57
CA PRO A 36 -6.38 -0.40 10.58
C PRO A 36 -5.48 0.06 9.41
N LYS A 37 -6.09 0.41 8.27
CA LYS A 37 -5.39 0.95 7.09
C LYS A 37 -4.85 2.35 7.33
N TYR A 38 -5.60 3.23 8.01
CA TYR A 38 -5.17 4.60 8.32
C TYR A 38 -4.22 4.66 9.53
N PHE A 39 -4.37 3.77 10.51
CA PHE A 39 -3.50 3.71 11.68
C PHE A 39 -2.19 2.92 11.46
N GLY A 40 -1.98 2.34 10.28
CA GLY A 40 -0.73 1.66 9.93
C GLY A 40 -0.47 0.34 10.68
N ALA A 41 -1.44 -0.15 11.45
CA ALA A 41 -1.30 -1.36 12.27
C ALA A 41 -1.44 -2.66 11.47
N VAL A 42 -2.03 -2.63 10.27
CA VAL A 42 -2.26 -3.82 9.44
C VAL A 42 -1.72 -3.59 8.05
N LYS A 43 -0.75 -4.42 7.65
CA LYS A 43 -0.24 -4.48 6.28
C LYS A 43 -1.40 -4.84 5.36
N ASN A 44 -1.72 -3.95 4.42
CA ASN A 44 -2.89 -4.07 3.57
C ASN A 44 -2.79 -5.40 2.76
N PRO A 45 -3.70 -6.37 2.92
CA PRO A 45 -3.56 -7.69 2.28
C PRO A 45 -3.63 -7.60 0.75
N LEU A 46 -4.21 -6.51 0.24
CA LEU A 46 -4.28 -6.16 -1.17
C LEU A 46 -2.99 -5.54 -1.73
N GLN A 47 -1.91 -5.45 -0.95
CA GLN A 47 -0.62 -4.91 -1.42
C GLN A 47 0.21 -5.95 -2.18
N ASN A 48 0.00 -7.24 -1.90
CA ASN A 48 0.74 -8.35 -2.50
C ASN A 48 0.00 -9.05 -3.64
N VAL A 49 -1.13 -8.51 -4.11
CA VAL A 49 -1.85 -9.07 -5.26
C VAL A 49 -1.14 -8.63 -6.54
N PRO A 50 -0.57 -9.57 -7.33
CA PRO A 50 0.27 -9.23 -8.49
C PRO A 50 -0.44 -8.36 -9.52
N PHE A 51 -1.76 -8.51 -9.65
CA PHE A 51 -2.59 -7.78 -10.62
C PHE A 51 -2.92 -6.32 -10.21
N LEU A 52 -2.75 -5.98 -8.93
CA LEU A 52 -3.09 -4.66 -8.38
C LEU A 52 -1.85 -3.79 -8.11
N GLN A 53 -0.66 -4.29 -8.44
CA GLN A 53 0.58 -3.55 -8.28
C GLN A 53 0.73 -2.56 -9.44
N LYS A 54 0.94 -1.28 -9.12
CA LYS A 54 1.31 -0.27 -10.12
C LYS A 54 2.58 -0.74 -10.83
N GLU A 55 2.60 -0.57 -12.16
CA GLU A 55 3.74 -0.95 -12.99
C GLU A 55 5.05 -0.41 -12.40
N PRO A 56 6.13 -1.21 -12.40
CA PRO A 56 7.41 -0.79 -11.88
C PRO A 56 7.86 0.45 -12.65
N THR A 57 7.89 1.59 -11.96
CA THR A 57 8.42 2.84 -12.51
C THR A 57 9.94 2.72 -12.51
N VAL A 58 10.48 2.20 -13.61
CA VAL A 58 11.93 2.15 -13.81
C VAL A 58 12.41 3.56 -14.14
N SER A 59 13.02 4.22 -13.16
CA SER A 59 13.74 5.48 -13.39
C SER A 59 15.05 5.17 -14.11
N LEU A 60 15.09 5.40 -15.42
CA LEU A 60 16.34 5.36 -16.18
C LEU A 60 17.21 6.54 -15.71
N LYS A 61 18.20 6.25 -14.86
CA LYS A 61 19.21 7.24 -14.49
C LYS A 61 20.14 7.47 -15.68
N THR A 62 20.00 8.61 -16.34
CA THR A 62 20.90 9.06 -17.40
C THR A 62 22.09 9.81 -16.80
N ASP A 63 22.82 9.18 -15.88
CA ASP A 63 24.05 9.75 -15.35
C ASP A 63 25.19 9.43 -16.32
N TYR A 64 25.45 10.34 -17.25
CA TYR A 64 26.63 10.25 -18.13
C TYR A 64 27.86 10.74 -17.38
N GLN A 65 28.68 9.81 -16.88
CA GLN A 65 30.01 10.12 -16.36
C GLN A 65 30.98 10.21 -17.54
N ASN A 66 31.49 11.42 -17.81
CA ASN A 66 32.45 11.65 -18.89
C ASN A 66 33.78 10.93 -18.56
N PRO A 67 34.19 9.90 -19.31
CA PRO A 67 35.44 9.18 -19.04
C PRO A 67 36.69 10.02 -19.36
N PHE A 68 36.50 11.21 -19.95
CA PHE A 68 37.54 12.20 -20.24
C PHE A 68 37.55 13.37 -19.26
N ASP A 69 36.77 13.31 -18.17
CA ASP A 69 36.92 14.29 -17.10
C ASP A 69 38.30 14.10 -16.44
N LYS A 70 39.04 15.19 -16.26
CA LYS A 70 40.36 15.19 -15.59
C LYS A 70 40.30 14.64 -14.17
N LYS A 71 39.12 14.67 -13.53
CA LYS A 71 38.90 14.04 -12.22
C LYS A 71 38.84 12.50 -12.29
N THR A 72 38.50 11.93 -13.45
CA THR A 72 38.28 10.50 -13.66
C THR A 72 39.34 9.84 -14.56
N GLN A 73 40.25 10.63 -15.15
CA GLN A 73 41.19 10.15 -16.15
C GLN A 73 42.65 10.31 -15.72
N TYR A 74 43.46 9.29 -16.07
CA TYR A 74 44.91 9.15 -15.85
C TYR A 74 45.38 9.40 -14.41
N VAL A 75 45.51 8.32 -13.65
CA VAL A 75 46.28 8.30 -12.41
C VAL A 75 47.73 7.98 -12.78
N ASN A 76 48.67 8.81 -12.37
CA ASN A 76 50.09 8.55 -12.58
C ASN A 76 50.47 7.27 -11.82
N PRO A 77 51.01 6.22 -12.49
CA PRO A 77 51.40 4.98 -11.83
C PRO A 77 52.58 5.14 -10.87
N PHE A 78 53.25 6.31 -10.87
CA PHE A 78 54.32 6.67 -9.95
C PHE A 78 53.87 7.59 -8.81
N ASP A 79 52.61 8.03 -8.79
CA ASP A 79 52.05 8.70 -7.61
C ASP A 79 51.80 7.66 -6.50
N GLU A 80 51.75 8.13 -5.25
CA GLU A 80 51.51 7.28 -4.08
C GLU A 80 50.16 6.54 -4.20
N TYR A 81 50.22 5.30 -4.68
CA TYR A 81 49.05 4.46 -4.87
C TYR A 81 48.47 4.06 -3.51
N LYS A 82 47.26 4.51 -3.20
CA LYS A 82 46.50 4.02 -2.05
C LYS A 82 46.06 2.58 -2.31
N ASN A 83 46.87 1.63 -1.85
CA ASN A 83 46.56 0.22 -1.94
C ASN A 83 45.26 -0.09 -1.16
N PRO A 84 44.21 -0.64 -1.80
CA PRO A 84 42.95 -0.95 -1.11
C PRO A 84 43.02 -2.22 -0.23
N PHE A 85 44.15 -2.92 -0.18
CA PHE A 85 44.35 -4.16 0.57
C PHE A 85 45.24 -4.03 1.80
N VAL A 86 45.71 -2.82 2.15
CA VAL A 86 46.39 -2.63 3.44
C VAL A 86 45.36 -2.63 4.57
N LEU A 87 45.32 -3.75 5.28
CA LEU A 87 44.69 -3.87 6.58
C LEU A 87 45.59 -3.14 7.58
N THR A 88 45.18 -1.97 8.06
CA THR A 88 45.80 -1.36 9.25
C THR A 88 45.60 -2.31 10.42
N GLN A 89 46.70 -2.90 10.90
CA GLN A 89 46.73 -3.72 12.12
C GLN A 89 46.65 -2.84 13.37
#